data_AF-A0A1F9WUP5-F1
#
_entry.id   AF-A0A1F9WUP5-F1
#
_cell.length_a   1.000
_cell.length_b   1.000
_cell.length_c   1.000
_cell.angle_alpha   90.00
_cell.angle_beta   90.00
_cell.angle_gamma   90.00
#
_symmetry.space_group_name_H-M   'P 1'
#
loop_
_entity.id
_entity.type
_entity.pdbx_description
1 polymer ?
#
loop_
_entity_poly.entity_id
_entity_poly.type
_entity_poly.pdbx_seq_one_letter_code
_entity_poly.pdbx_strand_id
1 'polypeptide(L)'
;MSKEDYFGAYYHKKDYGLMHIADRKNCPGKKFFTWGNDSRGHLWTKVLTDNDGPYIEIQSGRFEVQHEQDFIKPFTMESWDEYWYVPSGLEGVSHANKDAAINVTVKNNGKIKIAVNATSKLNNPELLLKSKNKVIWNSKIQLGPESPFKKEFALPAKALGKEIRIELIDPKTGSKIIAYDKKI
;
A
#
# COMPACT_ATOMS: atom_id res chain seq x y z
N MET A 1 -11.96 2.98 -13.76
CA MET A 1 -11.73 2.70 -12.32
C MET A 1 -10.28 2.31 -12.08
N SER A 2 -9.86 2.22 -10.81
CA SER A 2 -8.51 1.76 -10.47
C SER A 2 -8.25 0.37 -11.07
N LYS A 3 -7.05 0.18 -11.62
CA LYS A 3 -6.58 -1.14 -12.11
C LYS A 3 -5.88 -1.95 -11.02
N GLU A 4 -5.81 -1.39 -9.81
CA GLU A 4 -5.12 -1.98 -8.67
C GLU A 4 -6.08 -2.76 -7.78
N ASP A 5 -5.54 -3.81 -7.16
CA ASP A 5 -6.23 -4.67 -6.18
C ASP A 5 -6.15 -4.09 -4.75
N TYR A 6 -5.58 -2.88 -4.60
CA TYR A 6 -5.42 -2.20 -3.32
C TYR A 6 -5.90 -0.75 -3.37
N PHE A 7 -6.24 -0.22 -2.20
CA PHE A 7 -6.37 1.21 -1.95
C PHE A 7 -6.21 1.49 -0.45
N GLY A 8 -6.14 2.75 -0.06
CA GLY A 8 -5.99 3.08 1.36
C GLY A 8 -5.82 4.56 1.61
N ALA A 9 -5.50 4.87 2.86
CA ALA A 9 -5.17 6.21 3.30
C ALA A 9 -3.89 6.20 4.13
N TYR A 10 -3.12 7.28 4.07
CA TYR A 10 -1.87 7.41 4.80
C TYR A 10 -1.84 8.71 5.61
N TYR A 11 -1.58 8.61 6.90
CA TYR A 11 -1.45 9.76 7.79
C TYR A 11 0.02 10.14 7.99
N HIS A 12 0.53 11.00 7.11
CA HIS A 12 1.94 11.38 7.08
C HIS A 12 2.48 11.92 8.41
N LYS A 13 1.68 12.65 9.21
CA LYS A 13 2.14 13.21 10.50
C LYS A 13 2.49 12.13 11.53
N LYS A 14 1.78 10.99 11.51
CA LYS A 14 2.04 9.86 12.42
C LYS A 14 2.75 8.69 11.74
N ASP A 15 3.10 8.82 10.46
CA ASP A 15 3.85 7.84 9.66
C ASP A 15 3.23 6.42 9.68
N TYR A 16 1.90 6.34 9.55
CA TYR A 16 1.18 5.09 9.32
C TYR A 16 -0.02 5.31 8.40
N GLY A 17 -0.56 4.23 7.86
CA GLY A 17 -1.78 4.25 7.05
C GLY A 17 -2.69 3.08 7.34
N LEU A 18 -3.72 2.93 6.52
CA LEU A 18 -4.59 1.76 6.46
C LEU A 18 -4.72 1.36 5.00
N MET A 19 -4.40 0.11 4.69
CA MET A 19 -4.49 -0.46 3.35
C MET A 19 -5.57 -1.53 3.32
N HIS A 20 -6.34 -1.51 2.25
CA HIS A 20 -7.24 -2.56 1.82
C HIS A 20 -6.66 -3.28 0.60
N ILE A 21 -6.77 -4.61 0.60
CA ILE A 21 -6.46 -5.46 -0.54
C ILE A 21 -7.59 -6.46 -0.75
N ALA A 22 -8.06 -6.57 -1.98
CA ALA A 22 -8.99 -7.63 -2.41
C ALA A 22 -8.85 -7.89 -3.92
N ASP A 23 -9.22 -9.08 -4.37
CA ASP A 23 -9.34 -9.33 -5.81
C ASP A 23 -10.42 -8.42 -6.38
N ARG A 24 -10.02 -7.46 -7.23
CA ARG A 24 -10.93 -6.47 -7.80
C ARG A 24 -12.04 -7.09 -8.65
N LYS A 25 -11.89 -8.34 -9.12
CA LYS A 25 -12.95 -9.04 -9.85
C LYS A 25 -14.12 -9.42 -8.95
N ASN A 26 -13.83 -9.68 -7.68
CA ASN A 26 -14.81 -10.08 -6.68
C ASN A 26 -15.24 -8.89 -5.80
N CYS A 27 -14.31 -8.00 -5.45
CA CYS A 27 -14.56 -6.82 -4.61
C CYS A 27 -14.03 -5.54 -5.29
N PRO A 28 -14.69 -5.08 -6.38
CA PRO A 28 -14.27 -3.91 -7.14
C PRO A 28 -14.50 -2.57 -6.42
N GLY A 29 -15.47 -2.52 -5.50
CA GLY A 29 -15.93 -1.30 -4.86
C GLY A 29 -14.86 -0.68 -3.97
N LYS A 30 -14.51 0.58 -4.25
CA LYS A 30 -13.54 1.37 -3.48
C LYS A 30 -14.12 2.75 -3.25
N LYS A 31 -14.29 3.13 -1.98
CA LYS A 31 -14.87 4.41 -1.59
C LYS A 31 -14.08 5.03 -0.44
N PHE A 32 -13.98 6.36 -0.47
CA PHE A 32 -13.59 7.12 0.70
C PHE A 32 -14.67 8.17 0.99
N PHE A 33 -14.82 8.52 2.25
CA PHE A 33 -15.71 9.57 2.70
C PHE A 33 -14.97 10.47 3.69
N THR A 34 -15.25 11.77 3.59
CA THR A 34 -14.79 12.76 4.57
C THR A 34 -15.82 13.87 4.64
N TRP A 35 -15.99 14.43 5.84
CA TRP A 35 -16.76 15.64 6.05
C TRP A 35 -16.08 16.91 5.51
N GLY A 36 -14.84 16.79 5.04
CA GLY A 36 -14.01 17.91 4.60
C GLY A 36 -13.35 18.64 5.77
N ASN A 37 -12.57 19.67 5.45
CA ASN A 37 -11.79 20.46 6.42
C ASN A 37 -12.32 21.90 6.59
N ASP A 38 -13.58 22.15 6.22
CA ASP A 38 -14.23 23.45 6.43
C ASP A 38 -15.00 23.49 7.75
N SER A 39 -15.64 24.62 8.07
CA SER A 39 -16.40 24.78 9.32
C SER A 39 -17.55 23.79 9.47
N ARG A 40 -18.17 23.35 8.36
CA ARG A 40 -19.25 22.35 8.36
C ARG A 40 -18.69 20.96 8.64
N GLY A 41 -17.53 20.63 8.07
CA GLY A 41 -16.84 19.38 8.39
C GLY A 41 -16.46 19.27 9.85
N HIS A 42 -15.90 20.36 10.41
CA HIS A 42 -15.55 20.42 11.83
C HIS A 42 -16.77 20.40 12.77
N LEU A 43 -17.95 20.85 12.32
CA LEU A 43 -19.18 20.71 13.10
C LEU A 43 -19.52 19.24 13.33
N TRP A 44 -19.40 18.40 12.30
CA TRP A 44 -19.64 16.96 12.41
C TRP A 44 -18.64 16.26 13.34
N THR A 45 -17.37 16.69 13.35
CA THR A 45 -16.39 16.20 14.33
C THR A 45 -16.89 16.35 15.77
N LYS A 46 -17.46 17.51 16.13
CA LYS A 46 -17.98 17.77 17.49
C LYS A 46 -19.20 16.91 17.84
N VAL A 47 -19.93 16.44 16.82
CA VAL A 47 -21.13 15.61 17.00
C VAL A 47 -20.76 14.13 17.12
N LEU A 48 -19.69 13.69 16.44
CA LEU A 48 -19.36 12.28 16.25
C LEU A 48 -18.24 11.77 17.15
N THR A 49 -17.45 12.66 17.78
CA THR A 49 -16.40 12.28 18.72
C THR A 49 -16.18 13.36 19.77
N ASP A 50 -15.78 12.94 20.97
CA ASP A 50 -15.38 13.86 22.04
C ASP A 50 -13.99 14.46 21.77
N ASN A 51 -13.01 13.61 21.41
CA ASN A 51 -11.58 13.99 21.40
C ASN A 51 -10.75 13.44 20.22
N ASP A 52 -11.32 12.67 19.29
CA ASP A 52 -10.54 12.01 18.22
C ASP A 52 -10.25 12.91 17.00
N GLY A 53 -10.98 14.04 16.89
CA GLY A 53 -10.81 15.00 15.82
C GLY A 53 -11.43 14.58 14.48
N PRO A 54 -11.10 15.28 13.38
CA PRO A 54 -11.64 14.96 12.06
C PRO A 54 -11.13 13.58 11.59
N TYR A 55 -12.00 12.85 10.90
CA TYR A 55 -11.73 11.50 10.42
C TYR A 55 -12.08 11.35 8.94
N ILE A 56 -11.59 10.26 8.35
CA ILE A 56 -11.97 9.79 7.04
C ILE A 56 -12.43 8.35 7.17
N GLU A 57 -13.37 7.95 6.31
CA GLU A 57 -13.78 6.56 6.17
C GLU A 57 -13.22 6.02 4.86
N ILE A 58 -12.68 4.81 4.90
CA ILE A 58 -12.40 4.04 3.70
C ILE A 58 -13.27 2.79 3.73
N GLN A 59 -13.95 2.55 2.62
CA GLN A 59 -15.02 1.56 2.50
C GLN A 59 -14.78 0.76 1.23
N SER A 60 -15.01 -0.55 1.31
CA SER A 60 -14.87 -1.50 0.22
C SER A 60 -16.18 -2.28 0.04
N GLY A 61 -16.39 -2.87 -1.13
CA GLY A 61 -17.59 -3.65 -1.37
C GLY A 61 -17.65 -4.40 -2.70
N ARG A 62 -18.62 -5.30 -2.79
CA ARG A 62 -18.89 -6.19 -3.92
C ARG A 62 -19.23 -5.46 -5.22
N PHE A 63 -19.91 -4.32 -5.14
CA PHE A 63 -20.41 -3.59 -6.30
C PHE A 63 -19.47 -2.49 -6.74
N GLU A 64 -19.37 -2.34 -8.06
CA GLU A 64 -18.53 -1.31 -8.67
C GLU A 64 -19.17 0.08 -8.52
N VAL A 65 -20.50 0.15 -8.56
CA VAL A 65 -21.26 1.40 -8.43
C VAL A 65 -22.38 1.26 -7.40
N GLN A 66 -22.71 2.38 -6.74
CA GLN A 66 -23.62 2.37 -5.59
C GLN A 66 -25.09 2.04 -5.93
N HIS A 67 -25.49 2.16 -7.19
CA HIS A 67 -26.86 1.89 -7.63
C HIS A 67 -27.05 0.47 -8.20
N GLU A 68 -25.99 -0.34 -8.21
CA GLU A 68 -26.06 -1.73 -8.66
C GLU A 68 -26.75 -2.60 -7.60
N GLN A 69 -27.57 -3.53 -8.06
CA GLN A 69 -28.34 -4.44 -7.21
C GLN A 69 -28.32 -5.84 -7.83
N ASP A 70 -28.18 -6.85 -6.98
CA ASP A 70 -28.29 -8.26 -7.38
C ASP A 70 -29.00 -9.06 -6.27
N PHE A 71 -29.51 -10.24 -6.63
CA PHE A 71 -30.27 -11.11 -5.73
C PHE A 71 -29.47 -12.34 -5.35
N ILE A 72 -29.37 -12.63 -4.05
CA ILE A 72 -28.90 -13.93 -3.57
C ILE A 72 -30.06 -14.93 -3.69
N LYS A 73 -29.95 -15.88 -4.61
CA LYS A 73 -31.00 -16.88 -4.86
C LYS A 73 -31.08 -17.89 -3.70
N PRO A 74 -32.25 -18.56 -3.51
CA PRO A 74 -32.35 -19.66 -2.56
C PRO A 74 -31.25 -20.70 -2.79
N PHE A 75 -30.65 -21.19 -1.69
CA PHE A 75 -29.56 -22.18 -1.71
C PHE A 75 -28.27 -21.74 -2.43
N THR A 76 -28.02 -20.44 -2.54
CA THR A 76 -26.74 -19.90 -3.04
C THR A 76 -25.93 -19.20 -1.94
N MET A 77 -24.62 -19.14 -2.13
CA MET A 77 -23.69 -18.41 -1.28
C MET A 77 -22.78 -17.55 -2.14
N GLU A 78 -22.57 -16.30 -1.72
CA GLU A 78 -21.49 -15.45 -2.22
C GLU A 78 -20.48 -15.21 -1.11
N SER A 79 -19.20 -15.13 -1.48
CA SER A 79 -18.12 -14.80 -0.56
C SER A 79 -16.97 -14.17 -1.30
N TRP A 80 -16.25 -13.28 -0.61
CA TRP A 80 -15.01 -12.67 -1.07
C TRP A 80 -14.13 -12.40 0.15
N ASP A 81 -12.83 -12.25 -0.10
CA ASP A 81 -11.85 -11.95 0.95
C ASP A 81 -11.39 -10.50 0.85
N GLU A 82 -11.24 -9.87 2.02
CA GLU A 82 -10.69 -8.53 2.17
C GLU A 82 -9.60 -8.55 3.22
N TYR A 83 -8.44 -8.00 2.88
CA TYR A 83 -7.30 -7.92 3.77
C TYR A 83 -7.08 -6.47 4.16
N TRP A 84 -7.10 -6.20 5.46
CA TRP A 84 -6.86 -4.88 6.03
C TRP A 84 -5.61 -4.90 6.90
N TYR A 85 -4.68 -3.98 6.66
CA TYR A 85 -3.50 -3.83 7.53
C TYR A 85 -2.99 -2.39 7.58
N VAL A 86 -2.16 -2.13 8.59
CA VAL A 86 -1.63 -0.80 8.91
C VAL A 86 -0.16 -0.74 8.52
N PRO A 87 0.20 -0.28 7.31
CA PRO A 87 1.60 -0.03 7.02
C PRO A 87 2.09 1.14 7.86
N SER A 88 3.23 0.96 8.53
CA SER A 88 3.85 1.99 9.35
C SER A 88 5.29 2.22 8.93
N GLY A 89 5.80 3.43 9.16
CA GLY A 89 7.19 3.75 8.87
C GLY A 89 7.51 3.70 7.38
N LEU A 90 6.63 4.21 6.50
CA LEU A 90 6.85 4.19 5.05
C LEU A 90 6.90 5.58 4.42
N GLU A 91 6.37 6.60 5.09
CA GLU A 91 6.23 7.97 4.59
C GLU A 91 5.37 8.08 3.33
N GLY A 92 4.41 7.16 3.18
CA GLY A 92 3.52 7.02 2.03
C GLY A 92 3.42 5.57 1.59
N VAL A 93 2.66 5.30 0.53
CA VAL A 93 2.56 3.97 -0.09
C VAL A 93 2.56 4.16 -1.60
N SER A 94 3.48 3.48 -2.30
CA SER A 94 3.54 3.46 -3.76
C SER A 94 2.92 2.20 -4.35
N HIS A 95 2.96 1.08 -3.61
CA HIS A 95 2.38 -0.20 -4.00
C HIS A 95 2.12 -1.06 -2.77
N ALA A 96 1.09 -1.90 -2.82
CA ALA A 96 0.71 -2.78 -1.73
C ALA A 96 0.08 -4.08 -2.24
N ASN A 97 0.29 -5.17 -1.51
CA ASN A 97 -0.46 -6.41 -1.62
C ASN A 97 -0.74 -6.95 -0.21
N LYS A 98 -1.32 -8.15 -0.09
CA LYS A 98 -1.69 -8.75 1.20
C LYS A 98 -0.49 -9.03 2.13
N ASP A 99 0.73 -9.10 1.59
CA ASP A 99 1.93 -9.54 2.31
C ASP A 99 2.83 -8.35 2.70
N ALA A 100 2.82 -7.26 1.94
CA ALA A 100 3.64 -6.08 2.19
C ALA A 100 3.14 -4.81 1.49
N ALA A 101 3.61 -3.67 1.99
CA ALA A 101 3.53 -2.37 1.33
C ALA A 101 4.93 -1.81 1.08
N ILE A 102 5.10 -1.17 -0.08
CA ILE A 102 6.33 -0.50 -0.50
C ILE A 102 6.03 0.98 -0.75
N ASN A 103 6.93 1.84 -0.30
CA ASN A 103 7.02 3.22 -0.77
C ASN A 103 8.37 3.47 -1.46
N VAL A 104 8.32 4.13 -2.62
CA VAL A 104 9.51 4.54 -3.35
C VAL A 104 9.41 6.02 -3.67
N THR A 105 10.31 6.82 -3.13
CA THR A 105 10.39 8.26 -3.43
C THR A 105 11.70 8.57 -4.14
N VAL A 106 11.60 9.27 -5.27
CA VAL A 106 12.77 9.80 -5.98
C VAL A 106 12.87 11.28 -5.63
N LYS A 107 14.04 11.69 -5.15
CA LYS A 107 14.34 13.09 -4.82
C LYS A 107 15.02 13.78 -6.01
N ASN A 108 14.82 15.10 -6.15
CA ASN A 108 15.38 15.92 -7.24
C ASN A 108 16.92 15.88 -7.31
N ASN A 109 17.61 15.47 -6.23
CA ASN A 109 19.07 15.33 -6.18
C ASN A 109 19.57 13.95 -6.65
N GLY A 110 18.73 13.15 -7.33
CA GLY A 110 19.11 11.81 -7.82
C GLY A 110 19.17 10.73 -6.75
N LYS A 111 18.65 11.01 -5.53
CA LYS A 111 18.53 10.00 -4.48
C LYS A 111 17.20 9.27 -4.58
N ILE A 112 17.24 8.00 -4.24
CA ILE A 112 16.05 7.16 -4.07
C ILE A 112 15.92 6.77 -2.61
N LYS A 113 14.69 6.83 -2.11
CA LYS A 113 14.29 6.29 -0.82
C LYS A 113 13.33 5.12 -1.05
N ILE A 114 13.66 3.97 -0.47
CA ILE A 114 12.84 2.77 -0.48
C ILE A 114 12.45 2.48 0.96
N ALA A 115 11.16 2.29 1.19
CA ALA A 115 10.62 1.84 2.46
C ALA A 115 9.71 0.63 2.24
N VAL A 116 9.79 -0.37 3.12
CA VAL A 116 9.03 -1.62 3.03
C VAL A 116 8.53 -2.04 4.40
N ASN A 117 7.26 -2.43 4.50
CA ASN A 117 6.67 -2.97 5.72
C ASN A 117 5.85 -4.21 5.36
N ALA A 118 5.97 -5.27 6.16
CA ALA A 118 5.36 -6.56 5.89
C ALA A 118 4.23 -6.85 6.88
N THR A 119 3.21 -7.61 6.46
CA THR A 119 2.05 -7.96 7.30
C THR A 119 2.33 -9.12 8.25
N SER A 120 3.45 -9.81 8.08
CA SER A 120 3.93 -10.87 8.97
C SER A 120 5.46 -10.83 9.10
N LYS A 121 6.01 -11.53 10.10
CA LYS A 121 7.46 -11.63 10.27
C LYS A 121 8.07 -12.40 9.11
N LEU A 122 8.99 -11.78 8.39
CA LEU A 122 9.74 -12.36 7.29
C LEU A 122 11.19 -12.56 7.71
N ASN A 123 11.68 -13.79 7.58
CA ASN A 123 13.02 -14.16 8.00
C ASN A 123 14.03 -13.88 6.88
N ASN A 124 14.76 -12.78 7.00
CA ASN A 124 15.80 -12.35 6.07
C ASN A 124 15.39 -12.29 4.59
N PRO A 125 14.21 -11.74 4.21
CA PRO A 125 13.89 -11.50 2.80
C PRO A 125 14.99 -10.70 2.09
N GLU A 126 15.20 -11.00 0.82
CA GLU A 126 16.13 -10.27 -0.03
C GLU A 126 15.41 -9.15 -0.77
N LEU A 127 15.77 -7.91 -0.46
CA LEU A 127 15.27 -6.73 -1.17
C LEU A 127 16.23 -6.40 -2.32
N LEU A 128 15.72 -6.42 -3.54
CA LEU A 128 16.45 -6.12 -4.76
C LEU A 128 16.00 -4.79 -5.35
N LEU A 129 16.95 -3.98 -5.80
CA LEU A 129 16.73 -2.90 -6.73
C LEU A 129 17.37 -3.24 -8.07
N LYS A 130 16.57 -3.22 -9.14
CA LYS A 130 16.98 -3.52 -10.50
C LYS A 130 16.77 -2.32 -11.43
N SER A 131 17.64 -2.19 -12.43
CA SER A 131 17.44 -1.30 -13.58
C SER A 131 17.73 -2.09 -14.85
N LYS A 132 16.80 -2.08 -15.82
CA LYS A 132 16.87 -2.90 -17.05
C LYS A 132 17.23 -4.38 -16.75
N ASN A 133 16.57 -4.99 -15.76
CA ASN A 133 16.80 -6.36 -15.28
C ASN A 133 18.18 -6.66 -14.65
N LYS A 134 19.07 -5.67 -14.53
CA LYS A 134 20.33 -5.84 -13.78
C LYS A 134 20.14 -5.39 -12.34
N VAL A 135 20.55 -6.22 -11.38
CA VAL A 135 20.58 -5.84 -9.96
C VAL A 135 21.65 -4.76 -9.78
N ILE A 136 21.22 -3.61 -9.28
CA ILE A 136 22.12 -2.48 -8.98
C ILE A 136 22.33 -2.33 -7.47
N TRP A 137 21.46 -2.91 -6.65
CA TRP A 137 21.61 -3.01 -5.21
C TRP A 137 20.78 -4.18 -4.67
N ASN A 138 21.26 -4.84 -3.63
CA ASN A 138 20.51 -5.80 -2.86
C ASN A 138 20.87 -5.77 -1.37
N SER A 139 19.97 -6.26 -0.53
CA SER A 139 20.25 -6.48 0.89
C SER A 139 19.30 -7.51 1.47
N LYS A 140 19.80 -8.32 2.40
CA LYS A 140 18.95 -9.13 3.28
C LYS A 140 18.52 -8.28 4.45
N ILE A 141 17.22 -8.23 4.71
CA ILE A 141 16.62 -7.36 5.73
C ILE A 141 15.70 -8.15 6.64
N GLN A 142 15.58 -7.74 7.90
CA GLN A 142 14.53 -8.25 8.79
C GLN A 142 13.27 -7.40 8.58
N LEU A 143 12.13 -8.03 8.33
CA LEU A 143 10.86 -7.35 8.14
C LEU A 143 9.77 -7.97 9.01
N GLY A 144 8.84 -7.13 9.44
CA GLY A 144 7.60 -7.53 10.11
C GLY A 144 6.69 -6.33 10.32
N PRO A 145 5.49 -6.53 10.89
CA PRO A 145 4.53 -5.45 11.11
C PRO A 145 5.13 -4.28 11.90
N GLU A 146 5.89 -4.60 12.96
CA GLU A 146 6.55 -3.63 13.85
C GLU A 146 7.98 -3.26 13.41
N SER A 147 8.46 -3.83 12.31
CA SER A 147 9.85 -3.67 11.86
C SER A 147 9.89 -3.29 10.38
N PRO A 148 9.47 -2.05 10.03
CA PRO A 148 9.62 -1.55 8.68
C PRO A 148 11.10 -1.29 8.37
N PHE A 149 11.47 -1.50 7.10
CA PHE A 149 12.78 -1.16 6.59
C PHE A 149 12.72 0.15 5.82
N LYS A 150 13.70 1.04 6.02
CA LYS A 150 13.89 2.27 5.23
C LYS A 150 15.35 2.38 4.81
N LYS A 151 15.60 2.70 3.54
CA LYS A 151 16.94 3.05 3.05
C LYS A 151 16.88 4.16 2.02
N GLU A 152 17.81 5.09 2.14
CA GLU A 152 18.10 6.10 1.13
C GLU A 152 19.50 5.86 0.56
N PHE A 153 19.64 5.98 -0.76
CA PHE A 153 20.94 5.94 -1.43
C PHE A 153 20.92 6.71 -2.75
N ALA A 154 22.11 7.07 -3.23
CA ALA A 154 22.26 7.70 -4.54
C ALA A 154 22.05 6.66 -5.64
N LEU A 155 21.23 6.98 -6.65
CA LEU A 155 21.12 6.13 -7.83
C LEU A 155 22.41 6.25 -8.66
N PRO A 156 22.95 5.14 -9.19
CA PRO A 156 24.02 5.21 -10.17
C PRO A 156 23.58 6.09 -11.35
N ALA A 157 24.47 6.96 -11.86
CA ALA A 157 24.14 7.86 -12.97
C ALA A 157 23.54 7.12 -14.19
N LYS A 158 24.00 5.89 -14.44
CA LYS A 158 23.49 5.01 -15.51
C LYS A 158 22.04 4.53 -15.29
N ALA A 159 21.46 4.68 -14.10
CA ALA A 159 20.09 4.28 -13.77
C ALA A 159 19.11 5.48 -13.74
N LEU A 160 19.60 6.72 -13.80
CA LEU A 160 18.74 7.91 -13.90
C LEU A 160 17.99 7.93 -15.24
N GLY A 161 16.74 8.39 -15.22
CA GLY A 161 15.89 8.44 -16.43
C GLY A 161 15.42 7.07 -16.92
N LYS A 162 15.58 6.01 -16.13
CA LYS A 162 15.22 4.64 -16.48
C LYS A 162 14.19 4.09 -15.52
N GLU A 163 13.42 3.12 -16.00
CA GLU A 163 12.58 2.31 -15.15
C GLU A 163 13.44 1.48 -14.18
N ILE A 164 13.03 1.51 -12.92
CA ILE A 164 13.54 0.65 -11.87
C ILE A 164 12.47 -0.32 -11.42
N ARG A 165 12.94 -1.44 -10.87
CA ARG A 165 12.11 -2.47 -10.30
C ARG A 165 12.61 -2.81 -8.91
N ILE A 166 11.72 -2.76 -7.94
CA ILE A 166 11.96 -3.19 -6.56
C ILE A 166 11.32 -4.55 -6.41
N GLU A 167 12.04 -5.53 -5.85
CA GLU A 167 11.49 -6.85 -5.55
C GLU A 167 11.88 -7.27 -4.14
N LEU A 168 10.91 -7.75 -3.37
CA LEU A 168 11.16 -8.44 -2.11
C LEU A 168 11.00 -9.93 -2.35
N ILE A 169 12.05 -10.71 -2.10
CA ILE A 169 12.09 -12.15 -2.39
C ILE A 169 12.19 -12.94 -1.10
N ASP A 170 11.39 -14.00 -0.99
CA ASP A 170 11.52 -14.99 0.06
C ASP A 170 12.74 -15.89 -0.22
N PRO A 171 13.76 -15.92 0.66
CA PRO A 171 14.97 -16.71 0.45
C PRO A 171 14.71 -18.21 0.51
N LYS A 172 13.63 -18.67 1.15
CA LYS A 172 13.32 -20.11 1.27
C LYS A 172 12.74 -20.66 -0.02
N THR A 173 11.81 -19.94 -0.62
CA THR A 173 11.06 -20.39 -1.80
C THR A 173 11.59 -19.80 -3.11
N GLY A 174 12.37 -18.72 -3.05
CA GLY A 174 12.76 -17.91 -4.20
C GLY A 174 11.60 -17.11 -4.79
N SER A 175 10.42 -17.12 -4.16
CA SER A 175 9.22 -16.45 -4.66
C SER A 175 9.25 -14.95 -4.36
N LYS A 176 8.65 -14.16 -5.26
CA LYS A 176 8.47 -12.72 -5.04
C LYS A 176 7.32 -12.49 -4.08
N ILE A 177 7.60 -11.87 -2.94
CA ILE A 177 6.61 -11.44 -1.95
C ILE A 177 5.86 -10.21 -2.48
N ILE A 178 6.60 -9.24 -2.99
CA ILE A 178 6.04 -8.03 -3.62
C ILE A 178 7.03 -7.47 -4.64
N ALA A 179 6.52 -6.87 -5.71
CA ALA A 179 7.33 -6.20 -6.72
C ALA A 179 6.67 -4.90 -7.17
N TYR A 180 7.48 -3.88 -7.44
CA TYR A 180 6.99 -2.58 -7.90
C TYR A 180 7.91 -1.99 -8.96
N ASP A 181 7.33 -1.63 -10.10
CA ASP A 181 8.01 -0.95 -11.19
C ASP A 181 7.74 0.56 -11.10
N LYS A 182 8.79 1.37 -11.18
CA LYS A 182 8.69 2.83 -11.14
C LYS A 182 9.57 3.46 -12.21
N LYS A 183 8.99 4.36 -13.00
CA LYS A 183 9.75 5.22 -13.92
C LYS A 183 10.37 6.37 -13.13
N ILE A 184 11.67 6.59 -13.35
CA ILE A 184 12.49 7.66 -12.77
C ILE A 184 12.88 8.64 -13.86
#